data_AF-A0A8T6NGH7-F1
#
_entry.id   AF-A0A8T6NGH7-F1
#
_cell.length_a   1.000
_cell.length_b   1.000
_cell.length_c   1.000
_cell.angle_alpha   90.00
_cell.angle_beta   90.00
_cell.angle_gamma   90.00
#
_symmetry.space_group_name_H-M   'P 1'
#
loop_
_entity.id
_entity.type
_entity.pdbx_description
1 polymer ?
#
loop_
_entity_poly.entity_id
_entity_poly.type
_entity_poly.pdbx_seq_one_letter_code
_entity_poly.pdbx_strand_id
1 'polypeptide(L)'
;ESLRGWSVDILPDDFELEPGQTMEIKVNTLPPANLISDDEYRFTIVVQPKGLPAAGEPLDLITETNLPAGFLSLSDTTEQILIVSVIGIGVLTIAILTFRSRRENQRILEALGDERGL
;
A
#
# COMPACT_ATOMS: atom_id res chain seq x y z
N GLU A 1 -14.65 21.75 5.74
CA GLU A 1 -14.82 20.30 5.52
C GLU A 1 -13.77 19.81 4.52
N SER A 2 -13.02 18.77 4.87
CA SER A 2 -12.03 18.18 3.97
C SER A 2 -12.72 17.36 2.90
N LEU A 3 -12.47 17.71 1.63
CA LEU A 3 -13.14 17.17 0.45
C LEU A 3 -12.91 15.66 0.21
N ARG A 4 -12.05 14.99 0.98
CA ARG A 4 -11.72 13.56 0.81
C ARG A 4 -11.74 12.73 2.10
N GLY A 5 -12.36 13.24 3.16
CA GLY A 5 -12.50 12.51 4.43
C GLY A 5 -11.27 12.54 5.35
N TRP A 6 -10.24 13.32 4.99
CA TRP A 6 -9.12 13.62 5.87
C TRP A 6 -9.57 14.51 7.03
N SER A 7 -9.07 14.26 8.24
CA SER A 7 -9.30 15.17 9.37
C SER A 7 -8.02 15.91 9.69
N VAL A 8 -8.12 17.24 9.80
CA VAL A 8 -7.02 18.11 10.24
C VAL A 8 -7.47 18.77 11.54
N ASP A 9 -6.64 18.65 12.56
CA ASP A 9 -6.92 19.10 13.92
C ASP A 9 -5.73 19.95 14.41
N ILE A 10 -6.01 21.13 14.93
CA ILE A 10 -5.00 22.13 15.30
C ILE A 10 -5.16 22.45 16.78
N LEU A 11 -4.10 22.22 17.56
CA LEU A 11 -4.10 22.46 19.01
C LEU A 11 -2.88 23.27 19.45
N PRO A 12 -3.07 24.41 20.15
CA PRO A 12 -4.32 25.15 20.30
C PRO A 12 -4.72 25.88 19.00
N ASP A 13 -6.01 26.10 18.78
CA ASP A 13 -6.58 26.82 17.63
C ASP A 13 -6.75 28.34 17.88
N ASP A 14 -6.74 28.77 19.15
CA ASP A 14 -6.71 30.17 19.58
C ASP A 14 -5.73 30.33 20.75
N PHE A 15 -4.97 31.42 20.74
CA PHE A 15 -3.97 31.72 21.76
C PHE A 15 -3.64 33.22 21.77
N GLU A 16 -3.13 33.69 22.89
CA GLU A 16 -2.65 35.06 23.06
C GLU A 16 -1.12 35.05 23.16
N LEU A 17 -0.47 35.98 22.46
CA LEU A 17 0.97 36.18 22.52
C LEU A 17 1.28 37.61 22.97
N GLU A 18 2.18 37.75 23.94
CA GLU A 18 2.76 39.06 24.26
C GLU A 18 3.84 39.45 23.23
N PRO A 19 4.17 40.75 23.11
CA PRO A 19 5.22 41.19 22.22
C PRO A 19 6.55 40.46 22.46
N GLY A 20 7.10 39.83 21.40
CA GLY A 20 8.35 39.07 21.47
C GLY A 20 8.19 37.61 21.88
N GLN A 21 6.98 37.14 22.18
CA GLN A 21 6.72 35.72 22.42
C GLN A 21 6.60 34.92 21.12
N THR A 22 6.89 33.62 21.22
CA THR A 22 6.70 32.63 20.16
C THR A 22 5.96 31.43 20.75
N MET A 23 5.10 30.81 19.95
CA MET A 23 4.32 29.63 20.32
C MET A 23 4.49 28.57 19.24
N GLU A 24 4.61 27.32 19.68
CA GLU A 24 4.55 26.16 18.80
C GLU A 24 3.13 25.59 18.82
N ILE A 25 2.58 25.32 17.65
CA ILE A 25 1.26 24.71 17.49
C ILE A 25 1.40 23.29 16.96
N LYS A 26 0.55 22.38 17.45
CA LYS A 26 0.51 21.01 16.96
C LYS A 26 -0.59 20.87 15.92
N VAL A 27 -0.22 20.35 14.75
CA VAL A 27 -1.16 20.03 13.67
C VAL A 27 -1.20 18.51 13.52
N ASN A 28 -2.33 17.91 13.86
CA ASN A 28 -2.58 16.49 13.66
C ASN A 28 -3.35 16.29 12.36
N THR A 29 -2.94 15.30 11.57
CA THR A 29 -3.68 14.87 10.38
C THR A 29 -4.05 13.40 10.53
N LEU A 30 -5.30 13.06 10.21
CA LEU A 30 -5.80 11.70 10.21
C LEU A 30 -6.30 11.35 8.81
N PRO A 31 -5.77 10.28 8.19
CA PRO A 31 -6.26 9.81 6.90
C PRO A 31 -7.67 9.23 7.01
N PRO A 32 -8.40 9.11 5.88
CA PRO A 32 -9.66 8.39 5.81
C PRO A 32 -9.48 6.92 6.25
N ALA A 33 -10.47 6.37 6.96
CA ALA A 33 -10.37 5.01 7.51
C ALA A 33 -10.26 3.91 6.42
N ASN A 34 -10.76 4.16 5.21
CA ASN A 34 -10.84 3.19 4.12
C ASN A 34 -9.97 3.60 2.93
N LEU A 35 -8.69 3.87 3.16
CA LEU A 35 -7.73 4.07 2.08
C LEU A 35 -7.51 2.75 1.31
N ILE A 36 -7.62 2.81 -0.02
CA ILE A 36 -7.39 1.66 -0.94
C ILE A 36 -6.04 1.72 -1.66
N SER A 37 -5.38 2.87 -1.58
CA SER A 37 -4.02 3.14 -2.06
C SER A 37 -3.40 4.16 -1.11
N ASP A 38 -2.09 4.37 -1.25
CA ASP A 38 -1.42 5.52 -0.68
C ASP A 38 -2.14 6.81 -1.10
N ASP A 39 -2.09 7.82 -0.24
CA ASP A 39 -2.77 9.09 -0.47
C ASP A 39 -1.96 10.29 0.03
N GLU A 40 -2.05 11.37 -0.72
CA GLU A 40 -1.48 12.68 -0.39
C GLU A 40 -2.63 13.67 -0.19
N TYR A 41 -2.56 14.46 0.88
CA TYR A 41 -3.50 15.54 1.13
C TYR A 41 -2.78 16.88 1.35
N ARG A 42 -3.20 17.87 0.55
CA ARG A 42 -2.69 19.23 0.58
C ARG A 42 -3.72 20.15 1.22
N PHE A 43 -3.28 20.95 2.18
CA PHE A 43 -4.12 21.91 2.86
C PHE A 43 -3.32 23.16 3.24
N THR A 44 -4.04 24.25 3.48
CA THR A 44 -3.44 25.54 3.85
C THR A 44 -3.87 25.90 5.26
N ILE A 45 -2.91 26.24 6.12
CA ILE A 45 -3.17 26.86 7.42
C ILE A 45 -2.98 28.36 7.27
N VAL A 46 -3.90 29.15 7.81
CA VAL A 46 -3.77 30.61 7.84
C VAL A 46 -3.84 31.06 9.29
N VAL A 47 -2.76 31.63 9.80
CA VAL A 47 -2.72 32.21 11.14
C VAL A 47 -3.18 33.66 11.04
N GLN A 48 -4.27 34.03 11.71
CA GLN A 48 -4.85 35.37 11.61
C GLN A 48 -4.89 36.04 12.98
N PRO A 49 -4.28 37.23 13.14
CA PRO A 49 -4.46 38.03 14.35
C PRO A 49 -5.92 38.49 14.48
N LYS A 50 -6.44 38.49 15.71
CA LYS A 50 -7.79 39.00 15.99
C LYS A 50 -7.93 40.45 15.53
N GLY A 51 -8.98 40.74 14.75
CA GLY A 51 -9.27 42.09 14.24
C GLY A 51 -8.46 42.53 13.02
N LEU A 52 -7.49 41.73 12.55
CA LEU A 52 -6.67 42.02 11.37
C LEU A 52 -6.59 40.81 10.41
N PRO A 53 -7.71 40.37 9.82
CA PRO A 53 -7.75 39.17 8.97
C PRO A 53 -6.86 39.28 7.72
N ALA A 54 -6.62 40.49 7.21
CA ALA A 54 -5.76 40.74 6.05
C ALA A 54 -4.26 40.57 6.34
N ALA A 55 -3.86 40.42 7.61
CA ALA A 55 -2.47 40.22 8.02
C ALA A 55 -2.10 38.73 8.16
N GLY A 56 -3.04 37.81 7.88
CA GLY A 56 -2.74 36.40 7.95
C GLY A 56 -1.88 35.92 6.78
N GLU A 57 -0.84 35.15 7.09
CA GLU A 57 0.02 34.52 6.09
C GLU A 57 -0.41 33.07 5.88
N PRO A 58 -0.69 32.63 4.64
CA PRO A 58 -1.03 31.25 4.34
C PRO A 58 0.23 30.39 4.31
N LEU A 59 0.17 29.25 4.98
CA LEU A 59 1.18 28.20 4.95
C LEU A 59 0.59 26.94 4.31
N ASP A 60 1.13 26.55 3.16
CA ASP A 60 0.75 25.32 2.47
C ASP A 60 1.50 24.12 3.04
N LEU A 61 0.73 23.09 3.41
CA LEU A 61 1.23 21.85 3.98
C LEU A 61 0.75 20.65 3.17
N ILE A 62 1.55 19.59 3.21
CA ILE A 62 1.29 18.31 2.55
C ILE A 62 1.46 17.23 3.61
N THR A 63 0.50 16.32 3.69
CA THR A 63 0.59 15.10 4.49
C THR A 63 0.43 13.89 3.59
N GLU A 64 1.20 12.84 3.87
CA GLU A 64 1.23 11.60 3.12
C GLU A 64 0.85 10.45 4.04
N THR A 65 0.03 9.52 3.55
CA THR A 65 -0.24 8.26 4.22
C THR A 65 0.06 7.12 3.27
N ASN A 66 0.93 6.23 3.73
CA ASN A 66 1.26 4.99 3.03
C ASN A 66 0.49 3.85 3.68
N LEU A 67 -0.18 3.04 2.86
CA LEU A 67 -0.82 1.82 3.33
C LEU A 67 0.25 0.80 3.77
N PRO A 68 -0.07 -0.05 4.76
CA PRO A 68 0.81 -1.16 5.08
C PRO A 68 1.05 -2.00 3.83
N ALA A 69 2.30 -2.41 3.65
CA ALA A 69 2.74 -3.35 2.64
C ALA A 69 1.78 -4.56 2.55
N GLY A 70 1.57 -5.11 1.34
CA GLY A 70 0.48 -6.02 0.94
C GLY A 70 0.20 -7.27 1.79
N PHE A 71 -0.37 -8.34 1.23
CA PHE A 71 -0.81 -9.51 2.01
C PHE A 71 0.33 -10.13 2.86
N LEU A 72 1.58 -9.96 2.41
CA LEU A 72 2.77 -10.45 3.09
C LEU A 72 3.50 -9.40 3.94
N SER A 73 3.01 -8.17 4.01
CA SER A 73 3.73 -7.04 4.62
C SER A 73 5.14 -6.84 4.03
N LEU A 74 5.31 -7.18 2.75
CA LEU A 74 6.56 -7.01 2.00
C LEU A 74 6.40 -5.88 0.97
N SER A 75 7.51 -5.27 0.55
CA SER A 75 7.45 -4.33 -0.57
C SER A 75 6.82 -4.97 -1.81
N ASP A 76 6.08 -4.19 -2.60
CA ASP A 76 5.38 -4.67 -3.80
C ASP A 76 6.27 -5.51 -4.72
N THR A 77 7.51 -5.05 -4.93
CA THR A 77 8.51 -5.76 -5.74
C THR A 77 8.84 -7.14 -5.16
N THR A 78 9.02 -7.24 -3.83
CA THR A 78 9.34 -8.51 -3.17
C THR A 78 8.16 -9.47 -3.20
N GLU A 79 6.95 -8.98 -2.92
CA GLU A 79 5.73 -9.79 -2.96
C GLU A 79 5.49 -10.33 -4.39
N GLN A 80 5.66 -9.50 -5.41
CA GLN A 80 5.49 -9.91 -6.80
C GLN A 80 6.50 -10.99 -7.23
N ILE A 81 7.76 -10.87 -6.81
CA ILE A 81 8.79 -11.90 -7.07
C ILE A 81 8.40 -13.24 -6.44
N LEU A 82 7.89 -13.23 -5.20
CA LEU A 82 7.46 -14.45 -4.51
C LEU A 82 6.28 -15.11 -5.21
N ILE A 83 5.25 -14.34 -5.59
CA ILE A 83 4.08 -14.84 -6.31
C ILE A 83 4.50 -15.52 -7.62
N VAL A 84 5.33 -14.84 -8.42
CA VAL A 84 5.82 -15.40 -9.69
C VAL A 84 6.65 -16.66 -9.48
N SER A 85 7.47 -16.69 -8.41
CA SER A 85 8.30 -17.86 -8.07
C SER A 85 7.44 -19.07 -7.72
N VAL A 86 6.40 -18.91 -6.90
CA VAL A 86 5.49 -20.00 -6.51
C VAL A 86 4.73 -20.54 -7.73
N ILE A 87 4.22 -19.65 -8.59
CA ILE A 87 3.56 -20.06 -9.84
C ILE A 87 4.54 -20.83 -10.74
N GLY A 88 5.77 -20.34 -10.89
CA GLY A 88 6.81 -21.00 -11.68
C GLY A 88 7.13 -22.42 -11.19
N ILE A 89 7.25 -22.61 -9.88
CA ILE A 89 7.45 -23.94 -9.27
C ILE A 89 6.24 -24.85 -9.53
N GLY A 90 5.03 -24.32 -9.42
CA GLY A 90 3.81 -25.08 -9.71
C GLY A 90 3.77 -25.58 -11.16
N VAL A 91 4.04 -24.70 -12.12
CA VAL A 91 4.10 -25.05 -13.54
C VAL A 91 5.18 -26.10 -13.82
N LEU A 92 6.38 -25.93 -13.25
CA LEU A 92 7.48 -26.88 -13.41
C LEU A 92 7.13 -28.26 -12.84
N THR A 93 6.46 -28.30 -11.69
CA THR A 93 6.04 -29.56 -11.05
C THR A 93 5.04 -30.31 -11.94
N ILE A 94 4.04 -29.61 -12.48
CA ILE A 94 3.06 -30.20 -13.41
C ILE A 94 3.75 -30.73 -14.68
N ALA A 95 4.71 -29.99 -15.23
CA ALA A 95 5.47 -30.42 -16.39
C ALA A 95 6.26 -31.72 -16.11
N ILE A 96 6.95 -31.81 -14.98
CA ILE A 96 7.72 -33.00 -14.57
C ILE A 96 6.78 -34.19 -14.39
N LEU A 97 5.66 -34.02 -13.68
CA LEU A 97 4.68 -35.09 -13.45
C LEU A 97 4.09 -35.59 -14.76
N THR A 98 3.75 -34.68 -15.68
CA THR A 98 3.23 -35.04 -17.00
C THR A 98 4.25 -35.83 -17.80
N PHE A 99 5.51 -35.42 -17.79
CA PHE A 99 6.58 -36.13 -18.50
C PHE A 99 6.85 -37.53 -17.91
N ARG A 100 6.85 -37.65 -16.59
CA ARG A 100 6.97 -38.93 -15.89
C ARG A 100 5.79 -39.86 -16.20
N SER A 101 4.57 -39.33 -16.13
CA SER A 101 3.34 -40.08 -16.44
C SER A 101 3.36 -40.62 -17.89
N ARG A 102 3.80 -39.81 -18.87
CA ARG A 102 3.92 -40.29 -20.25
C ARG A 102 4.92 -41.44 -20.41
N ARG A 103 6.08 -41.35 -19.75
CA ARG A 103 7.09 -42.43 -19.78
C ARG A 103 6.57 -43.73 -19.15
N GLU A 104 5.84 -43.61 -18.05
CA GLU A 104 5.24 -44.75 -17.36
C GLU A 104 4.15 -45.40 -18.22
N ASN A 105 3.28 -44.58 -18.83
CA ASN A 105 2.24 -45.05 -19.74
C ASN A 105 2.83 -45.78 -20.96
N GLN A 106 3.94 -45.29 -21.53
CA GLN A 106 4.61 -45.98 -22.65
C GLN A 106 5.12 -47.38 -22.26
N ARG A 107 5.74 -47.52 -21.08
CA ARG A 107 6.22 -48.82 -20.59
C ARG A 107 5.08 -49.82 -20.36
N ILE A 108 3.96 -49.35 -19.84
CA ILE A 108 2.77 -50.19 -19.63
C ILE A 108 2.23 -50.66 -20.99
N LEU A 109 2.16 -49.77 -21.99
CA LEU A 109 1.71 -50.13 -23.34
C LEU A 109 2.66 -51.11 -24.04
N GLU A 110 3.97 -50.95 -23.86
CA GLU A 110 4.97 -51.90 -24.36
C GLU A 110 4.80 -53.28 -23.70
N ALA A 111 4.65 -53.35 -22.38
CA ALA A 111 4.44 -54.60 -21.66
C ALA A 111 3.12 -55.29 -22.05
N LEU A 112 2.04 -54.54 -22.20
CA LEU A 112 0.74 -55.08 -22.64
C LEU A 112 0.73 -55.48 -24.12
N GLY A 113 1.60 -54.87 -24.94
CA GLY A 113 1.80 -55.22 -26.35
C GLY A 113 2.60 -56.52 -26.49
N ASP A 114 3.63 -56.70 -25.66
CA ASP A 114 4.43 -57.93 -25.56
C ASP A 114 3.56 -59.12 -25.09
N GLU A 115 2.66 -58.92 -24.13
CA GLU A 115 1.73 -59.97 -23.67
C GLU A 115 0.61 -60.33 -24.69
N ARG A 116 0.34 -59.46 -25.68
CA ARG A 116 -0.77 -59.65 -26.65
C ARG A 116 -0.31 -59.93 -28.08
N GLY A 117 0.99 -59.90 -28.35
CA GLY A 117 1.58 -60.18 -29.67
C GLY A 117 2.39 -61.47 -29.69
N LEU A 118 1.74 -62.56 -30.14
CA LEU A 118 2.30 -63.83 -30.67
C LEU A 118 3.27 -64.63 -29.79
#